data_AF-A0A3L6PZB9-F1
#
_entry.id   AF-A0A3L6PZB9-F1
#
_cell.length_a   1.000
_cell.length_b   1.000
_cell.length_c   1.000
_cell.angle_alpha   90.00
_cell.angle_beta   90.00
_cell.angle_gamma   90.00
#
_symmetry.space_group_name_H-M   'P 1'
#
loop_
_entity.id
_entity.type
_entity.pdbx_description
1 polymer ?
#
loop_
_entity_poly.entity_id
_entity_poly.type
_entity_poly.pdbx_seq_one_letter_code
_entity_poly.pdbx_strand_id
1 'polypeptide(L)'
;MTTPRFVSTSPARLSYTQTDPVPKSLGRDCGRVPAFPARPRGLSLRLRSSPVMAAAGVGGNGSPSAPGDSTGSSRIGEVKRVTKETNVHVKINLDGTGVADCSTGIPFLDHMLDQLASHGLFDVYVKATGDTHIDDHHSNEDIALAIGTALLQSLGDRKGINRFGHFTAPLDEAAVEVILDLSGRPHLSCGLDIPTQRVGTYDTQLVEHFFQSLVNTSGMTLHIRQLAGKNSHHIIEACFKAFARALRQATEYDLRRHGTVPRATRLSEGVDNKLRL
;
A
#
# COMPACT_ATOMS: atom_id res chain seq x y z
N MET A 1 10.21 58.56 -33.17
CA MET A 1 10.18 57.36 -32.29
C MET A 1 10.57 56.16 -33.13
N THR A 2 11.70 55.55 -32.78
CA THR A 2 12.39 54.52 -33.58
C THR A 2 11.97 53.12 -33.14
N THR A 3 11.52 52.28 -34.08
CA THR A 3 11.21 50.88 -33.82
C THR A 3 12.48 50.02 -33.91
N PRO A 4 12.80 49.19 -32.91
CA PRO A 4 13.93 48.27 -33.00
C PRO A 4 13.55 47.01 -33.78
N ARG A 5 14.34 46.66 -34.79
CA ARG A 5 14.29 45.33 -35.42
C ARG A 5 14.98 44.31 -34.50
N PHE A 6 14.26 43.27 -34.08
CA PHE A 6 14.90 42.09 -33.49
C PHE A 6 15.28 41.09 -34.58
N VAL A 7 16.53 40.63 -34.52
CA VAL A 7 17.10 39.66 -35.46
C VAL A 7 16.83 38.24 -34.94
N SER A 8 16.23 37.40 -35.78
CA SER A 8 16.05 35.98 -35.50
C SER A 8 17.36 35.23 -35.74
N THR A 9 17.82 34.48 -34.73
CA THR A 9 18.93 33.53 -34.88
C THR A 9 18.49 32.16 -34.38
N SER A 10 18.35 31.22 -35.33
CA SER A 10 17.96 29.84 -35.06
C SER A 10 19.21 28.97 -35.00
N PRO A 11 19.46 28.17 -33.94
CA PRO A 11 20.60 27.26 -33.88
C PRO A 11 20.35 25.97 -34.68
N ALA A 12 21.44 25.39 -35.18
CA ALA A 12 21.45 24.39 -36.24
C ALA A 12 20.79 23.04 -35.89
N ARG A 13 20.16 22.44 -36.92
CA ARG A 13 19.61 21.08 -36.92
C ARG A 13 20.74 20.07 -37.17
N LEU A 14 21.11 19.28 -36.16
CA LEU A 14 22.06 18.18 -36.35
C LEU A 14 21.36 16.97 -37.02
N SER A 15 21.74 16.69 -38.26
CA SER A 15 21.33 15.49 -39.00
C SER A 15 22.28 14.34 -38.70
N TYR A 16 21.78 13.27 -38.06
CA TYR A 16 22.52 12.01 -37.95
C TYR A 16 22.26 11.16 -39.20
N THR A 17 23.33 10.72 -39.87
CA THR A 17 23.28 9.96 -41.12
C THR A 17 23.09 8.46 -40.90
N GLN A 18 22.49 7.81 -41.88
CA GLN A 18 22.07 6.41 -41.86
C GLN A 18 23.12 5.46 -42.45
N THR A 19 23.55 4.48 -41.65
CA THR A 19 24.30 3.25 -41.96
C THR A 19 24.02 2.24 -40.82
N ASP A 20 24.11 0.91 -40.96
CA ASP A 20 24.20 0.02 -42.12
C ASP A 20 23.53 -1.34 -41.74
N PRO A 21 23.28 -2.30 -42.67
CA PRO A 21 22.38 -3.42 -42.39
C PRO A 21 22.96 -4.53 -41.50
N VAL A 22 22.10 -5.08 -40.64
CA VAL A 22 22.40 -6.21 -39.73
C VAL A 22 22.49 -7.54 -40.52
N PRO A 23 23.49 -8.40 -40.26
CA PRO A 23 23.63 -9.69 -40.94
C PRO A 23 22.60 -10.72 -40.47
N LYS A 24 22.10 -11.55 -41.41
CA LYS A 24 21.18 -12.67 -41.14
C LYS A 24 21.89 -13.79 -40.38
N SER A 25 21.42 -14.11 -39.17
CA SER A 25 21.85 -15.32 -38.45
C SER A 25 21.13 -16.57 -38.97
N LEU A 26 21.90 -17.60 -39.30
CA LEU A 26 21.42 -18.91 -39.78
C LEU A 26 20.58 -19.64 -38.72
N GLY A 27 19.53 -20.33 -39.16
CA GLY A 27 18.73 -21.18 -38.28
C GLY A 27 19.48 -22.43 -37.83
N ARG A 28 19.16 -22.89 -36.61
CA ARG A 28 19.46 -24.25 -36.13
C ARG A 28 18.29 -24.80 -35.33
N ASP A 29 17.60 -25.73 -35.99
CA ASP A 29 17.23 -27.07 -35.53
C ASP A 29 16.50 -27.28 -34.18
N CYS A 30 15.48 -28.15 -34.24
CA CYS A 30 14.55 -28.42 -33.14
C CYS A 30 15.13 -29.45 -32.14
N GLY A 31 15.73 -28.96 -31.06
CA GLY A 31 16.15 -29.76 -29.91
C GLY A 31 14.97 -30.36 -29.12
N ARG A 32 14.73 -31.66 -29.28
CA ARG A 32 13.68 -32.44 -28.61
C ARG A 32 13.85 -32.45 -27.08
N VAL A 33 12.86 -31.95 -26.34
CA VAL A 33 12.85 -31.98 -24.85
C VAL A 33 12.52 -33.39 -24.35
N PRO A 34 13.28 -33.99 -23.41
CA PRO A 34 12.93 -35.27 -22.82
C PRO A 34 11.76 -35.14 -21.83
N ALA A 35 10.80 -36.06 -21.90
CA ALA A 35 9.64 -36.07 -21.02
C ALA A 35 9.99 -36.59 -19.61
N PHE A 36 9.51 -35.92 -18.57
CA PHE A 36 9.58 -36.41 -17.19
C PHE A 36 8.61 -37.58 -16.96
N PRO A 37 9.03 -38.68 -16.30
CA PRO A 37 8.12 -39.76 -15.94
C PRO A 37 7.19 -39.35 -14.78
N ALA A 38 5.94 -39.83 -14.84
CA ALA A 38 4.90 -39.51 -13.86
C ALA A 38 5.19 -40.13 -12.47
N ARG A 39 4.81 -39.40 -11.40
CA ARG A 39 4.83 -39.94 -10.02
C ARG A 39 3.69 -40.95 -9.82
N PRO A 40 3.94 -42.13 -9.24
CA PRO A 40 2.87 -43.04 -8.82
C PRO A 40 2.12 -42.49 -7.59
N ARG A 41 0.82 -42.79 -7.51
CA ARG A 41 -0.03 -42.44 -6.36
C ARG A 41 0.09 -43.49 -5.25
N GLY A 42 0.12 -43.00 -4.02
CA GLY A 42 -0.42 -43.70 -2.85
C GLY A 42 0.53 -44.66 -2.12
N LEU A 43 0.86 -44.33 -0.88
CA LEU A 43 0.87 -45.32 0.20
C LEU A 43 0.40 -44.64 1.49
N SER A 44 -0.59 -45.24 2.16
CA SER A 44 -1.07 -44.80 3.47
C SER A 44 -0.21 -45.44 4.55
N LEU A 45 0.39 -44.64 5.43
CA LEU A 45 1.08 -45.10 6.63
C LEU A 45 0.55 -44.35 7.86
N ARG A 46 -0.49 -44.92 8.48
CA ARG A 46 -0.78 -44.66 9.89
C ARG A 46 0.25 -45.40 10.73
N LEU A 47 0.92 -44.73 11.68
CA LEU A 47 1.56 -45.41 12.82
C LEU A 47 1.73 -44.47 14.03
N ARG A 48 0.82 -44.67 15.00
CA ARG A 48 0.96 -44.57 16.47
C ARG A 48 1.65 -43.35 17.10
N SER A 49 0.83 -42.60 17.83
CA SER A 49 1.20 -41.90 19.06
C SER A 49 1.59 -42.87 20.19
N SER A 50 2.50 -42.42 21.06
CA SER A 50 2.60 -42.83 22.48
C SER A 50 3.33 -41.72 23.28
N PRO A 51 2.97 -41.47 24.55
CA PRO A 51 3.52 -40.38 25.35
C PRO A 51 4.72 -40.83 26.21
N VAL A 52 5.58 -39.89 26.63
CA VAL A 52 6.53 -40.10 27.73
C VAL A 52 6.48 -38.94 28.72
N MET A 53 6.41 -39.35 29.98
CA MET A 53 6.19 -38.63 31.24
C MET A 53 7.00 -37.35 31.49
N ALA A 54 6.44 -36.52 32.36
CA ALA A 54 7.06 -35.35 32.96
C ALA A 54 8.16 -35.69 33.98
N ALA A 55 9.05 -34.74 34.23
CA ALA A 55 9.88 -34.65 35.42
C ALA A 55 9.70 -33.26 36.06
N ALA A 56 9.41 -33.21 37.36
CA ALA A 56 9.32 -31.98 38.13
C ALA A 56 10.64 -31.70 38.88
N GLY A 57 11.04 -30.43 39.01
CA GLY A 57 12.32 -30.11 39.65
C GLY A 57 12.70 -28.63 39.72
N VAL A 58 11.97 -27.87 40.55
CA VAL A 58 12.40 -26.71 41.38
C VAL A 58 13.60 -25.84 40.91
N GLY A 59 13.39 -24.52 40.79
CA GLY A 59 14.47 -23.53 40.81
C GLY A 59 14.05 -22.19 40.22
N GLY A 60 13.86 -21.17 41.06
CA GLY A 60 13.34 -19.88 40.61
C GLY A 60 14.39 -18.96 39.99
N ASN A 61 13.96 -18.12 39.05
CA ASN A 61 14.44 -16.75 38.93
C ASN A 61 13.31 -15.89 38.37
N GLY A 62 13.07 -14.74 39.00
CA GLY A 62 12.02 -13.81 38.57
C GLY A 62 12.42 -13.12 37.27
N SER A 63 11.99 -13.66 36.13
CA SER A 63 11.98 -12.91 34.88
C SER A 63 11.17 -11.63 35.08
N PRO A 64 11.67 -10.44 34.68
CA PRO A 64 10.85 -9.24 34.72
C PRO A 64 9.66 -9.44 33.79
N SER A 65 8.46 -9.50 34.36
CA SER A 65 7.21 -9.46 33.62
C SER A 65 7.25 -8.24 32.69
N ALA A 66 7.09 -8.47 31.38
CA ALA A 66 7.07 -7.39 30.41
C ALA A 66 6.07 -6.30 30.85
N PRO A 67 6.43 -5.01 30.76
CA PRO A 67 5.61 -3.95 31.33
C PRO A 67 4.30 -3.85 30.54
N GLY A 68 3.21 -4.22 31.21
CA GLY A 68 1.82 -3.86 30.90
C GLY A 68 1.42 -3.99 29.44
N ASP A 69 0.73 -5.08 29.12
CA ASP A 69 -0.26 -5.08 28.04
C ASP A 69 -1.28 -3.98 28.34
N SER A 70 -1.04 -2.79 27.78
CA SER A 70 -1.96 -1.68 27.91
C SER A 70 -3.16 -2.01 27.04
N THR A 71 -4.26 -2.40 27.69
CA THR A 71 -5.58 -2.63 27.08
C THR A 71 -6.18 -1.30 26.58
N GLY A 72 -5.47 -0.63 25.67
CA GLY A 72 -5.96 0.50 24.91
C GLY A 72 -7.05 -0.01 23.97
N SER A 73 -8.13 0.76 23.85
CA SER A 73 -9.15 0.49 22.84
C SER A 73 -8.49 0.47 21.47
N SER A 74 -8.64 -0.64 20.74
CA SER A 74 -8.13 -0.82 19.39
C SER A 74 -8.54 0.36 18.49
N ARG A 75 -7.58 0.86 17.70
CA ARG A 75 -7.75 2.03 16.84
C ARG A 75 -8.53 1.67 15.58
N ILE A 76 -9.85 1.80 15.67
CA ILE A 76 -10.80 1.44 14.62
C ILE A 76 -11.43 2.69 14.03
N GLY A 77 -11.48 2.76 12.70
CA GLY A 77 -12.29 3.70 11.94
C GLY A 77 -13.34 2.96 11.12
N GLU A 78 -14.54 3.53 10.98
CA GLU A 78 -15.65 2.93 10.24
C GLU A 78 -16.43 4.00 9.47
N VAL A 79 -16.59 3.78 8.16
CA VAL A 79 -17.16 4.75 7.22
C VAL A 79 -18.20 4.05 6.36
N LYS A 80 -19.39 4.66 6.27
CA LYS A 80 -20.43 4.30 5.31
C LYS A 80 -20.70 5.51 4.43
N ARG A 81 -20.56 5.34 3.11
CA ARG A 81 -20.71 6.40 2.11
C ARG A 81 -21.62 5.90 1.00
N VAL A 82 -22.65 6.68 0.66
CA VAL A 82 -23.65 6.32 -0.34
C VAL A 82 -23.85 7.52 -1.27
N THR A 83 -23.75 7.30 -2.58
CA THR A 83 -24.06 8.28 -3.63
C THR A 83 -25.11 7.69 -4.58
N LYS A 84 -25.21 8.22 -5.80
CA LYS A 84 -26.00 7.62 -6.89
C LYS A 84 -25.18 6.59 -7.67
N GLU A 85 -23.86 6.72 -7.69
CA GLU A 85 -22.94 5.80 -8.38
C GLU A 85 -22.56 4.61 -7.49
N THR A 86 -22.32 4.83 -6.18
CA THR A 86 -21.77 3.80 -5.28
C THR A 86 -22.44 3.73 -3.91
N ASN A 87 -22.28 2.58 -3.26
CA ASN A 87 -22.54 2.34 -1.85
C ASN A 87 -21.35 1.57 -1.26
N VAL A 88 -20.65 2.19 -0.31
CA VAL A 88 -19.36 1.74 0.23
C VAL A 88 -19.40 1.71 1.76
N HIS A 89 -19.02 0.57 2.34
CA HIS A 89 -18.81 0.39 3.77
C HIS A 89 -17.38 -0.11 4.01
N VAL A 90 -16.59 0.69 4.72
CA VAL A 90 -15.21 0.39 5.11
C VAL A 90 -15.09 0.36 6.62
N LYS A 91 -14.32 -0.60 7.16
CA LYS A 91 -13.85 -0.61 8.53
C LYS A 91 -12.39 -1.04 8.57
N ILE A 92 -11.55 -0.28 9.29
CA ILE A 92 -10.11 -0.53 9.40
C ILE A 92 -9.71 -0.53 10.88
N ASN A 93 -9.04 -1.59 11.31
CA ASN A 93 -8.32 -1.65 12.58
C ASN A 93 -6.81 -1.46 12.33
N LEU A 94 -6.21 -0.41 12.92
CA LEU A 94 -4.76 -0.19 12.84
C LEU A 94 -3.96 -1.14 13.73
N ASP A 95 -4.57 -1.64 14.80
CA ASP A 95 -4.00 -2.57 15.78
C ASP A 95 -4.54 -3.98 15.52
N GLY A 96 -4.45 -4.41 14.26
CA GLY A 96 -5.05 -5.64 13.77
C GLY A 96 -4.13 -6.85 13.76
N THR A 97 -4.60 -7.88 13.06
CA THR A 97 -3.89 -9.15 12.84
C THR A 97 -3.63 -9.45 11.36
N GLY A 98 -4.10 -8.60 10.45
CA GLY A 98 -3.96 -8.76 9.01
C GLY A 98 -5.13 -9.47 8.34
N VAL A 99 -6.32 -9.49 8.97
CA VAL A 99 -7.53 -10.10 8.39
C VAL A 99 -8.11 -9.21 7.31
N ALA A 100 -8.33 -9.76 6.11
CA ALA A 100 -9.05 -9.09 5.04
C ALA A 100 -10.46 -9.70 4.85
N ASP A 101 -11.46 -8.83 4.64
CA ASP A 101 -12.80 -9.21 4.18
C ASP A 101 -13.26 -8.20 3.11
N CYS A 102 -12.58 -8.22 1.98
CA CYS A 102 -12.77 -7.30 0.86
C CYS A 102 -13.75 -7.89 -0.18
N SER A 103 -14.70 -7.09 -0.64
CA SER A 103 -15.58 -7.38 -1.77
C SER A 103 -16.03 -6.05 -2.37
N THR A 104 -15.22 -5.57 -3.32
CA THR A 104 -15.36 -4.24 -3.95
C THR A 104 -16.15 -4.27 -5.26
N GLY A 105 -16.32 -5.47 -5.83
CA GLY A 105 -16.77 -5.63 -7.22
C GLY A 105 -15.64 -5.55 -8.26
N ILE A 106 -14.41 -5.24 -7.82
CA ILE A 106 -13.21 -5.11 -8.65
C ILE A 106 -12.17 -6.14 -8.16
N PRO A 107 -12.11 -7.36 -8.73
CA PRO A 107 -11.34 -8.48 -8.15
C PRO A 107 -9.83 -8.22 -7.98
N PHE A 108 -9.23 -7.36 -8.82
CA PHE A 108 -7.83 -6.98 -8.67
C PHE A 108 -7.61 -6.00 -7.51
N LEU A 109 -8.56 -5.10 -7.26
CA LEU A 109 -8.52 -4.20 -6.11
C LEU A 109 -8.72 -4.96 -4.80
N ASP A 110 -9.60 -5.98 -4.78
CA ASP A 110 -9.75 -6.90 -3.63
C ASP A 110 -8.39 -7.53 -3.26
N HIS A 111 -7.68 -8.11 -4.25
CA HIS A 111 -6.33 -8.68 -4.07
C HIS A 111 -5.29 -7.65 -3.59
N MET A 112 -5.38 -6.38 -4.01
CA MET A 112 -4.51 -5.30 -3.52
C MET A 112 -4.81 -4.92 -2.06
N LEU A 113 -6.09 -4.91 -1.67
CA LEU A 113 -6.50 -4.66 -0.28
C LEU A 113 -6.12 -5.83 0.65
N ASP A 114 -6.09 -7.06 0.16
CA ASP A 114 -5.53 -8.21 0.88
C ASP A 114 -4.03 -8.01 1.19
N GLN A 115 -3.27 -7.40 0.27
CA GLN A 115 -1.85 -7.07 0.53
C GLN A 115 -1.72 -5.98 1.61
N LEU A 116 -2.63 -4.99 1.61
CA LEU A 116 -2.68 -3.94 2.63
C LEU A 116 -2.91 -4.54 4.03
N ALA A 117 -3.87 -5.45 4.15
CA ALA A 117 -4.14 -6.17 5.41
C ALA A 117 -2.93 -7.02 5.82
N SER A 118 -2.52 -7.98 4.98
CA SER A 118 -1.50 -8.99 5.27
C SER A 118 -0.13 -8.38 5.63
N HIS A 119 0.33 -7.38 4.88
CA HIS A 119 1.64 -6.78 5.13
C HIS A 119 1.60 -5.60 6.11
N GLY A 120 0.45 -4.94 6.28
CA GLY A 120 0.23 -3.91 7.30
C GLY A 120 -0.06 -4.48 8.70
N LEU A 121 -0.55 -5.72 8.79
CA LEU A 121 -1.27 -6.27 9.94
C LEU A 121 -2.52 -5.45 10.31
N PHE A 122 -3.14 -4.80 9.32
CA PHE A 122 -4.42 -4.13 9.52
C PHE A 122 -5.55 -5.14 9.34
N ASP A 123 -6.60 -5.06 10.15
CA ASP A 123 -7.84 -5.74 9.78
C ASP A 123 -8.64 -4.82 8.87
N VAL A 124 -8.88 -5.26 7.63
CA VAL A 124 -9.44 -4.47 6.53
C VAL A 124 -10.74 -5.11 6.07
N TYR A 125 -11.85 -4.43 6.34
CA TYR A 125 -13.17 -4.80 5.85
C TYR A 125 -13.62 -3.76 4.83
N VAL A 126 -13.97 -4.20 3.62
CA VAL A 126 -14.49 -3.34 2.56
C VAL A 126 -15.61 -4.06 1.84
N LYS A 127 -16.81 -3.49 1.84
CA LYS A 127 -17.91 -3.90 0.96
C LYS A 127 -18.30 -2.71 0.09
N ALA A 128 -18.32 -2.91 -1.22
CA ALA A 128 -18.81 -1.92 -2.16
C ALA A 128 -19.72 -2.52 -3.21
N THR A 129 -20.70 -1.74 -3.65
CA THR A 129 -21.45 -1.94 -4.88
C THR A 129 -21.46 -0.62 -5.62
N GLY A 130 -21.21 -0.64 -6.93
CA GLY A 130 -21.24 0.55 -7.76
C GLY A 130 -21.56 0.25 -9.22
N ASP A 131 -21.46 1.27 -10.04
CA ASP A 131 -21.76 1.28 -11.47
C ASP A 131 -20.64 0.71 -12.36
N THR A 132 -20.02 -0.41 -11.95
CA THR A 132 -18.91 -1.09 -12.67
C THR A 132 -19.25 -1.59 -14.09
N HIS A 133 -20.51 -1.45 -14.52
CA HIS A 133 -20.96 -1.68 -15.88
C HIS A 133 -20.71 -0.47 -16.81
N ILE A 134 -20.40 0.70 -16.24
CA ILE A 134 -19.89 1.88 -16.94
C ILE A 134 -18.36 1.76 -17.00
N ASP A 135 -17.69 1.88 -15.86
CA ASP A 135 -16.30 1.53 -15.64
C ASP A 135 -16.00 1.34 -14.13
N ASP A 136 -14.76 0.98 -13.80
CA ASP A 136 -14.32 0.77 -12.41
C ASP A 136 -14.07 2.10 -11.62
N HIS A 137 -14.22 3.28 -12.24
CA HIS A 137 -13.67 4.55 -11.74
C HIS A 137 -14.33 5.00 -10.43
N HIS A 138 -15.65 5.22 -10.44
CA HIS A 138 -16.38 5.71 -9.26
C HIS A 138 -16.24 4.75 -8.09
N SER A 139 -16.30 3.44 -8.36
CA SER A 139 -16.11 2.41 -7.33
C SER A 139 -14.72 2.50 -6.70
N ASN A 140 -13.66 2.53 -7.52
CA ASN A 140 -12.28 2.64 -7.05
C ASN A 140 -12.02 3.94 -6.25
N GLU A 141 -12.48 5.09 -6.75
CA GLU A 141 -12.38 6.39 -6.07
C GLU A 141 -13.10 6.36 -4.72
N ASP A 142 -14.37 5.94 -4.69
CA ASP A 142 -15.20 6.03 -3.49
C ASP A 142 -14.75 5.07 -2.39
N ILE A 143 -14.20 3.91 -2.77
CA ILE A 143 -13.51 2.99 -1.86
C ILE A 143 -12.27 3.68 -1.26
N ALA A 144 -11.43 4.31 -2.08
CA ALA A 144 -10.24 5.01 -1.61
C ALA A 144 -10.57 6.20 -0.69
N LEU A 145 -11.59 6.99 -1.02
CA LEU A 145 -12.10 8.09 -0.19
C LEU A 145 -12.57 7.57 1.18
N ALA A 146 -13.32 6.45 1.20
CA ALA A 146 -13.80 5.82 2.43
C ALA A 146 -12.66 5.22 3.27
N ILE A 147 -11.68 4.56 2.64
CA ILE A 147 -10.46 4.06 3.29
C ILE A 147 -9.67 5.20 3.92
N GLY A 148 -9.39 6.27 3.18
CA GLY A 148 -8.65 7.41 3.73
C GLY A 148 -9.39 8.09 4.89
N THR A 149 -10.72 8.18 4.83
CA THR A 149 -11.55 8.68 5.93
C THR A 149 -11.50 7.75 7.15
N ALA A 150 -11.56 6.43 6.96
CA ALA A 150 -11.45 5.45 8.05
C ALA A 150 -10.06 5.47 8.71
N LEU A 151 -8.99 5.66 7.92
CA LEU A 151 -7.63 5.89 8.44
C LEU A 151 -7.53 7.19 9.24
N LEU A 152 -8.18 8.27 8.81
CA LEU A 152 -8.22 9.53 9.57
C LEU A 152 -8.91 9.35 10.93
N GLN A 153 -10.02 8.61 10.97
CA GLN A 153 -10.75 8.33 12.21
C GLN A 153 -9.93 7.47 13.18
N SER A 154 -9.36 6.35 12.70
CA SER A 154 -8.57 5.44 13.55
C SER A 154 -7.28 6.07 14.09
N LEU A 155 -6.70 7.03 13.36
CA LEU A 155 -5.54 7.78 13.80
C LEU A 155 -5.81 8.77 14.97
N GLY A 156 -7.06 9.19 15.16
CA GLY A 156 -7.46 10.11 16.22
C GLY A 156 -6.60 11.38 16.27
N ASP A 157 -6.07 11.70 17.47
CA ASP A 157 -5.21 12.87 17.70
C ASP A 157 -3.73 12.65 17.36
N ARG A 158 -3.37 11.46 16.83
CA ARG A 158 -2.02 11.09 16.37
C ARG A 158 -0.94 11.19 17.46
N LYS A 159 -1.32 11.06 18.73
CA LYS A 159 -0.37 10.98 19.85
C LYS A 159 0.42 9.68 19.83
N GLY A 160 1.69 9.78 20.21
CA GLY A 160 2.56 8.62 20.45
C GLY A 160 3.00 7.82 19.22
N ILE A 161 2.45 8.05 18.03
CA ILE A 161 2.83 7.30 16.82
C ILE A 161 4.22 7.73 16.28
N ASN A 162 4.86 6.85 15.52
CA ASN A 162 6.09 7.15 14.77
C ASN A 162 5.91 8.29 13.75
N ARG A 163 4.69 8.46 13.22
CA ARG A 163 4.24 9.46 12.22
C ARG A 163 4.84 9.32 10.82
N PHE A 164 6.11 8.97 10.72
CA PHE A 164 6.81 8.75 9.45
C PHE A 164 6.95 7.26 9.16
N GLY A 165 6.82 6.89 7.89
CA GLY A 165 7.00 5.53 7.41
C GLY A 165 7.78 5.49 6.10
N HIS A 166 8.65 4.50 5.95
CA HIS A 166 9.43 4.24 4.74
C HIS A 166 9.58 2.73 4.55
N PHE A 167 9.27 2.24 3.36
CA PHE A 167 9.58 0.88 2.98
C PHE A 167 9.79 0.74 1.47
N THR A 168 10.66 -0.18 1.09
CA THR A 168 10.84 -0.59 -0.30
C THR A 168 10.53 -2.07 -0.42
N ALA A 169 9.52 -2.43 -1.22
CA ALA A 169 9.13 -3.82 -1.44
C ALA A 169 9.50 -4.25 -2.87
N PRO A 170 10.17 -5.41 -3.04
CA PRO A 170 10.30 -6.07 -4.33
C PRO A 170 9.12 -7.00 -4.60
N LEU A 171 8.87 -7.29 -5.86
CA LEU A 171 8.14 -8.46 -6.33
C LEU A 171 8.75 -8.88 -7.67
N ASP A 172 9.44 -10.03 -7.67
CA ASP A 172 10.26 -10.53 -8.78
C ASP A 172 11.20 -9.45 -9.36
N GLU A 173 10.95 -8.94 -10.57
CA GLU A 173 11.76 -7.90 -11.21
C GLU A 173 11.31 -6.46 -10.87
N ALA A 174 10.18 -6.31 -10.21
CA ALA A 174 9.66 -5.02 -9.76
C ALA A 174 10.20 -4.65 -8.37
N ALA A 175 10.39 -3.36 -8.15
CA ALA A 175 10.71 -2.79 -6.84
C ALA A 175 10.13 -1.39 -6.72
N VAL A 176 9.35 -1.14 -5.67
CA VAL A 176 8.70 0.14 -5.40
C VAL A 176 9.05 0.61 -3.99
N GLU A 177 9.47 1.86 -3.89
CA GLU A 177 9.67 2.59 -2.64
C GLU A 177 8.43 3.41 -2.30
N VAL A 178 8.02 3.39 -1.03
CA VAL A 178 6.98 4.25 -0.48
C VAL A 178 7.51 4.98 0.76
N ILE A 179 7.29 6.29 0.80
CA ILE A 179 7.60 7.17 1.94
C ILE A 179 6.33 7.95 2.29
N LEU A 180 5.97 8.02 3.58
CA LEU A 180 4.81 8.80 4.02
C LEU A 180 4.99 9.53 5.36
N ASP A 181 4.27 10.63 5.49
CA ASP A 181 4.10 11.43 6.71
C ASP A 181 2.59 11.52 7.01
N LEU A 182 2.18 11.07 8.20
CA LEU A 182 0.80 11.20 8.72
C LEU A 182 0.53 12.64 9.17
N SER A 183 0.59 13.53 8.18
CA SER A 183 1.03 14.91 8.34
C SER A 183 -0.08 15.93 8.62
N GLY A 184 -1.31 15.59 8.24
CA GLY A 184 -2.47 16.48 8.23
C GLY A 184 -2.60 17.29 6.93
N ARG A 185 -1.74 17.03 5.95
CA ARG A 185 -1.66 17.74 4.67
C ARG A 185 -1.76 16.71 3.52
N PRO A 186 -2.87 16.67 2.77
CA PRO A 186 -3.03 15.75 1.64
C PRO A 186 -2.02 16.10 0.55
N HIS A 187 -1.21 15.12 0.14
CA HIS A 187 -0.29 15.25 -0.99
C HIS A 187 0.08 13.87 -1.52
N LEU A 188 0.04 13.70 -2.84
CA LEU A 188 0.58 12.54 -3.54
C LEU A 188 1.71 12.99 -4.48
N SER A 189 2.76 12.19 -4.52
CA SER A 189 3.73 12.17 -5.60
C SER A 189 3.85 10.73 -6.08
N CYS A 190 3.24 10.43 -7.23
CA CYS A 190 3.24 9.10 -7.84
C CYS A 190 4.26 9.05 -8.98
N GLY A 191 5.23 8.16 -8.88
CA GLY A 191 6.23 7.87 -9.90
C GLY A 191 6.20 6.40 -10.29
N LEU A 192 5.02 5.89 -10.66
CA LEU A 192 4.84 4.57 -11.26
C LEU A 192 4.75 4.69 -12.78
N ASP A 193 5.43 3.78 -13.49
CA ASP A 193 5.36 3.61 -14.94
C ASP A 193 4.82 2.20 -15.20
N ILE A 194 3.52 2.12 -15.47
CA ILE A 194 2.75 0.87 -15.60
C ILE A 194 2.51 0.63 -17.10
N PRO A 195 3.22 -0.34 -17.73
CA PRO A 195 3.32 -0.41 -19.20
C PRO A 195 2.11 -1.03 -19.92
N THR A 196 1.09 -1.51 -19.19
CA THR A 196 -0.18 -2.01 -19.76
C THR A 196 -1.36 -1.18 -19.27
N GLN A 197 -2.38 -1.01 -20.10
CA GLN A 197 -3.61 -0.28 -19.74
C GLN A 197 -4.51 -1.03 -18.75
N ARG A 198 -4.39 -2.36 -18.70
CA ARG A 198 -5.23 -3.23 -17.86
C ARG A 198 -4.37 -4.30 -17.16
N VAL A 199 -4.80 -4.73 -15.98
CA VAL A 199 -4.36 -5.96 -15.32
C VAL A 199 -5.61 -6.77 -14.97
N GLY A 200 -5.78 -7.93 -15.63
CA GLY A 200 -7.09 -8.59 -15.68
C GLY A 200 -8.11 -7.65 -16.34
N THR A 201 -9.18 -7.32 -15.62
CA THR A 201 -10.17 -6.31 -16.04
C THR A 201 -9.89 -4.91 -15.52
N TYR A 202 -9.04 -4.74 -14.51
CA TYR A 202 -8.85 -3.47 -13.80
C TYR A 202 -7.98 -2.49 -14.59
N ASP A 203 -8.45 -1.25 -14.70
CA ASP A 203 -7.74 -0.18 -15.42
C ASP A 203 -6.57 0.37 -14.60
N THR A 204 -5.37 0.40 -15.19
CA THR A 204 -4.14 0.74 -14.47
C THR A 204 -4.03 2.22 -14.13
N GLN A 205 -4.78 3.10 -14.82
CA GLN A 205 -4.86 4.52 -14.45
C GLN A 205 -5.51 4.72 -13.06
N LEU A 206 -6.35 3.78 -12.63
CA LEU A 206 -7.05 3.84 -11.35
C LEU A 206 -6.13 3.63 -10.13
N VAL A 207 -4.91 3.12 -10.32
CA VAL A 207 -3.92 2.95 -9.26
C VAL A 207 -3.49 4.31 -8.69
N GLU A 208 -3.17 5.28 -9.56
CA GLU A 208 -2.81 6.62 -9.11
C GLU A 208 -4.02 7.35 -8.51
N HIS A 209 -5.20 7.24 -9.13
CA HIS A 209 -6.45 7.78 -8.60
C HIS A 209 -6.82 7.21 -7.22
N PHE A 210 -6.57 5.92 -6.97
CA PHE A 210 -6.79 5.28 -5.67
C PHE A 210 -5.92 5.97 -4.59
N PHE A 211 -4.61 6.08 -4.82
CA PHE A 211 -3.73 6.75 -3.86
C PHE A 211 -4.04 8.24 -3.73
N GLN A 212 -4.43 8.93 -4.81
CA GLN A 212 -4.77 10.36 -4.76
C GLN A 212 -6.02 10.60 -3.90
N SER A 213 -7.04 9.76 -4.05
CA SER A 213 -8.28 9.84 -3.28
C SER A 213 -8.06 9.44 -1.81
N LEU A 214 -7.21 8.44 -1.57
CA LEU A 214 -6.80 8.03 -0.22
C LEU A 214 -6.07 9.15 0.53
N VAL A 215 -5.11 9.86 -0.11
CA VAL A 215 -4.40 10.97 0.57
C VAL A 215 -5.31 12.15 0.84
N ASN A 216 -6.26 12.44 -0.07
CA ASN A 216 -7.20 13.55 0.04
C ASN A 216 -8.05 13.48 1.32
N THR A 217 -8.51 12.28 1.70
CA THR A 217 -9.38 12.10 2.88
C THR A 217 -8.63 11.68 4.15
N SER A 218 -7.48 10.99 4.04
CA SER A 218 -6.64 10.69 5.21
C SER A 218 -5.82 11.89 5.70
N GLY A 219 -5.58 12.87 4.82
CA GLY A 219 -4.69 14.00 5.09
C GLY A 219 -3.25 13.55 5.34
N MET A 220 -2.76 12.54 4.61
CA MET A 220 -1.37 12.12 4.63
C MET A 220 -0.59 12.71 3.44
N THR A 221 0.72 12.84 3.62
CA THR A 221 1.67 13.12 2.54
C THR A 221 2.31 11.80 2.13
N LEU A 222 2.21 11.43 0.86
CA LEU A 222 2.61 10.12 0.31
C LEU A 222 3.48 10.29 -0.94
N HIS A 223 4.63 9.63 -0.96
CA HIS A 223 5.49 9.51 -2.13
C HIS A 223 5.62 8.03 -2.50
N ILE A 224 5.42 7.73 -3.79
CA ILE A 224 5.52 6.39 -4.38
C ILE A 224 6.51 6.47 -5.54
N ARG A 225 7.56 5.63 -5.54
CA ARG A 225 8.62 5.67 -6.54
C ARG A 225 8.97 4.28 -7.04
N GLN A 226 8.76 4.03 -8.33
CA GLN A 226 9.24 2.83 -9.00
C GLN A 226 10.77 2.89 -9.13
N LEU A 227 11.44 1.83 -8.68
CA LEU A 227 12.90 1.65 -8.79
C LEU A 227 13.24 0.73 -9.95
N ALA A 228 12.42 -0.30 -10.14
CA ALA A 228 12.50 -1.29 -11.22
C ALA A 228 11.10 -1.91 -11.44
N GLY A 229 10.93 -2.59 -12.58
CA GLY A 229 9.72 -3.35 -12.91
C GLY A 229 9.43 -3.36 -14.40
N LYS A 230 8.75 -4.41 -14.87
CA LYS A 230 8.26 -4.53 -16.26
C LYS A 230 6.86 -5.12 -16.32
N ASN A 231 6.49 -5.98 -15.40
CA ASN A 231 5.15 -6.53 -15.29
C ASN A 231 4.28 -5.58 -14.45
N SER A 232 3.21 -5.07 -15.06
CA SER A 232 2.24 -4.18 -14.43
C SER A 232 1.66 -4.74 -13.11
N HIS A 233 1.36 -6.04 -13.06
CA HIS A 233 0.91 -6.70 -11.82
C HIS A 233 1.97 -6.58 -10.74
N HIS A 234 3.21 -6.93 -11.06
CA HIS A 234 4.32 -6.95 -10.11
C HIS A 234 4.60 -5.53 -9.56
N ILE A 235 4.54 -4.51 -10.41
CA ILE A 235 4.71 -3.10 -10.03
C ILE A 235 3.61 -2.67 -9.05
N ILE A 236 2.34 -2.91 -9.36
CA ILE A 236 1.22 -2.47 -8.53
C ILE A 236 1.20 -3.23 -7.19
N GLU A 237 1.40 -4.55 -7.23
CA GLU A 237 1.43 -5.36 -6.00
C GLU A 237 2.63 -5.01 -5.11
N ALA A 238 3.81 -4.74 -5.69
CA ALA A 238 4.96 -4.22 -4.94
C ALA A 238 4.66 -2.85 -4.30
N CYS A 239 3.95 -1.97 -5.01
CA CYS A 239 3.49 -0.68 -4.48
C CYS A 239 2.58 -0.85 -3.25
N PHE A 240 1.53 -1.68 -3.34
CA PHE A 240 0.64 -1.92 -2.20
C PHE A 240 1.36 -2.57 -1.01
N LYS A 241 2.30 -3.49 -1.25
CA LYS A 241 3.14 -4.09 -0.19
C LYS A 241 4.07 -3.07 0.48
N ALA A 242 4.68 -2.18 -0.29
CA ALA A 242 5.51 -1.10 0.25
C ALA A 242 4.67 -0.09 1.05
N PHE A 243 3.51 0.31 0.53
CA PHE A 243 2.57 1.18 1.22
C PHE A 243 2.07 0.59 2.53
N ALA A 244 1.68 -0.69 2.55
CA ALA A 244 1.22 -1.39 3.74
C ALA A 244 2.28 -1.37 4.87
N ARG A 245 3.54 -1.66 4.52
CA ARG A 245 4.67 -1.67 5.46
C ARG A 245 5.04 -0.27 5.95
N ALA A 246 5.09 0.72 5.05
CA ALA A 246 5.36 2.12 5.41
C ALA A 246 4.24 2.69 6.31
N LEU A 247 2.97 2.43 5.97
CA LEU A 247 1.82 2.87 6.77
C LEU A 247 1.86 2.24 8.16
N ARG A 248 2.09 0.92 8.24
CA ARG A 248 2.26 0.21 9.53
C ARG A 248 3.32 0.89 10.38
N GLN A 249 4.52 1.09 9.86
CA GLN A 249 5.61 1.76 10.58
C GLN A 249 5.16 3.13 11.10
N ALA A 250 4.49 3.95 10.27
CA ALA A 250 4.04 5.28 10.67
C ALA A 250 2.94 5.27 11.75
N THR A 251 2.07 4.24 11.74
CA THR A 251 0.98 4.05 12.69
C THR A 251 1.40 3.38 14.01
N GLU A 252 2.51 2.65 14.04
CA GLU A 252 3.04 2.01 15.26
C GLU A 252 3.43 3.05 16.32
N TYR A 253 3.34 2.63 17.60
CA TYR A 253 3.61 3.49 18.74
C TYR A 253 5.11 3.61 19.04
N ASP A 254 5.60 4.84 19.10
CA ASP A 254 6.96 5.20 19.50
C ASP A 254 7.08 5.15 21.03
N LEU A 255 7.66 4.05 21.54
CA LEU A 255 7.87 3.82 22.97
C LEU A 255 8.63 4.96 23.68
N ARG A 256 9.40 5.78 22.96
CA ARG A 256 10.20 6.88 23.52
C ARG A 256 9.45 8.23 23.50
N ARG A 257 8.29 8.33 22.86
CA ARG A 257 7.48 9.57 22.83
C ARG A 257 6.55 9.73 24.03
N HIS A 258 6.28 8.66 24.79
CA HIS A 258 5.40 8.69 25.96
C HIS A 258 4.06 9.41 25.68
N GLY A 259 3.41 9.07 24.56
CA GLY A 259 2.11 9.64 24.18
C GLY A 259 2.12 11.10 23.70
N THR A 260 3.28 11.72 23.47
CA THR A 260 3.34 13.10 22.93
C THR A 260 3.01 13.14 21.43
N VAL A 261 2.45 14.27 20.97
CA VAL A 261 2.20 14.50 19.53
C VAL A 261 3.55 14.70 18.80
N PRO A 262 3.84 13.97 17.72
CA PRO A 262 5.10 14.08 16.98
C PRO A 262 5.17 15.35 16.11
N ARG A 263 5.33 16.52 16.73
CA ARG A 263 5.51 17.82 16.06
C ARG A 263 6.58 18.68 16.75
N ALA A 264 7.26 19.53 15.98
CA ALA A 264 8.28 20.44 16.50
C ALA A 264 7.69 21.58 17.35
N THR A 265 6.50 22.07 16.98
CA THR A 265 5.82 23.16 17.69
C THR A 265 5.16 22.65 18.98
N ARG A 266 5.65 23.11 20.14
CA ARG A 266 4.77 23.18 21.31
C ARG A 266 3.67 24.17 20.97
N LEU A 267 2.41 23.72 20.98
CA LEU A 267 1.37 24.64 21.44
C LEU A 267 1.68 24.86 22.92
N SER A 268 1.83 26.12 23.31
CA SER A 268 1.76 26.48 24.72
C SER A 268 0.38 26.10 25.23
N GLU A 269 0.31 25.19 26.19
CA GLU A 269 -0.91 24.96 26.97
C GLU A 269 -1.28 26.29 27.65
N GLY A 270 -2.30 27.01 27.13
CA GLY A 270 -2.60 28.35 27.62
C GLY A 270 -3.52 29.27 26.82
N VAL A 271 -4.02 28.90 25.62
CA VAL A 271 -4.92 29.78 24.82
C VAL A 271 -6.11 29.04 24.19
N ASP A 272 -6.73 28.10 24.90
CA ASP A 272 -8.02 27.49 24.52
C ASP A 272 -9.14 27.85 25.51
N ASN A 273 -9.24 29.14 25.85
CA ASN A 273 -10.39 29.63 26.63
C ASN A 273 -10.80 31.07 26.28
N LYS A 274 -11.00 31.34 24.99
CA LYS A 274 -11.78 32.48 24.48
C LYS A 274 -12.06 32.35 22.98
N LEU A 275 -13.16 31.67 22.64
CA LEU A 275 -14.04 31.96 21.48
C LEU A 275 -15.21 30.94 21.46
N ARG A 276 -16.09 31.08 22.45
CA ARG A 276 -17.51 30.67 22.34
C ARG A 276 -18.35 31.93 22.54
N LEU A 277 -18.70 32.56 21.42
CA LEU A 277 -19.82 33.47 21.22
C LEU A 277 -20.35 33.20 19.81
#